data_AF-A0A2N6CM49-F1
#
_entry.id   AF-A0A2N6CM49-F1
#
_cell.length_a   1.000
_cell.length_b   1.000
_cell.length_c   1.000
_cell.angle_alpha   90.00
_cell.angle_beta   90.00
_cell.angle_gamma   90.00
#
_symmetry.space_group_name_H-M   'P 1'
#
loop_
_entity.id
_entity.type
_entity.pdbx_description
1 polymer ?
#
loop_
_entity_poly.entity_id
_entity_poly.type
_entity_poly.pdbx_seq_one_letter_code
_entity_poly.pdbx_strand_id
1 'polypeptide(L)'
;MTEYELVDTFYSIAVLSDQLMGSFITLLFAFLVASYLVSDKLDRRMTIVVITLYSFMAFRYVMLYYNVSGDVATLADVLMQRRIEPGSSLGWLEIQDGISWVNAGTTGAMFFGFAASIVFFFYTRHHRSE
;
A
#
# COMPACT_ATOMS: atom_id res chain seq x y z
N MET A 1 -26.67 11.39 -3.18
CA MET A 1 -26.07 10.05 -3.09
C MET A 1 -26.94 9.20 -2.19
N THR A 2 -27.45 8.09 -2.71
CA THR A 2 -28.26 7.14 -1.94
C THR A 2 -27.37 6.34 -0.98
N GLU A 3 -27.96 5.69 0.04
CA GLU A 3 -27.19 4.79 0.94
C GLU A 3 -26.51 3.66 0.15
N TYR A 4 -27.19 3.12 -0.86
CA TYR A 4 -26.67 2.08 -1.74
C TYR A 4 -25.45 2.54 -2.57
N GLU A 5 -25.54 3.72 -3.20
CA GLU A 5 -24.42 4.30 -3.95
C GLU A 5 -23.19 4.51 -3.08
N LEU A 6 -23.39 4.91 -1.82
CA LEU A 6 -22.31 5.20 -0.88
C LEU A 6 -21.60 3.92 -0.41
N VAL A 7 -22.36 2.85 -0.21
CA VAL A 7 -21.82 1.51 0.08
C VAL A 7 -21.06 0.94 -1.13
N ASP A 8 -21.60 1.06 -2.34
CA ASP A 8 -20.94 0.60 -3.56
C ASP A 8 -19.62 1.34 -3.81
N THR A 9 -19.61 2.65 -3.57
CA THR A 9 -18.40 3.48 -3.64
C THR A 9 -17.38 3.06 -2.59
N PHE A 10 -17.80 2.80 -1.35
CA PHE A 10 -16.92 2.32 -0.29
C PHE A 10 -16.24 0.99 -0.68
N TYR A 11 -17.00 0.00 -1.17
CA TYR A 11 -16.42 -1.27 -1.61
C TYR A 11 -15.47 -1.10 -2.81
N SER A 12 -15.83 -0.27 -3.78
CA SER A 12 -14.99 0.00 -4.95
C SER A 12 -13.63 0.58 -4.56
N ILE A 13 -13.62 1.54 -3.63
CA ILE A 13 -12.38 2.16 -3.15
C ILE A 13 -11.59 1.21 -2.24
N ALA A 14 -12.26 0.41 -1.42
CA ALA A 14 -11.61 -0.62 -0.61
C ALA A 14 -10.88 -1.67 -1.47
N VAL A 15 -11.52 -2.13 -2.56
CA VAL A 15 -10.91 -3.04 -3.53
C VAL A 15 -9.71 -2.39 -4.23
N LEU A 16 -9.80 -1.11 -4.60
CA LEU A 16 -8.68 -0.38 -5.17
C LEU A 16 -7.50 -0.30 -4.18
N SER A 17 -7.78 -0.06 -2.89
CA SER A 17 -6.75 -0.03 -1.84
C SER A 17 -6.01 -1.36 -1.75
N ASP A 18 -6.74 -2.47 -1.75
CA ASP A 18 -6.17 -3.82 -1.71
C ASP A 18 -5.32 -4.13 -2.97
N GLN A 19 -5.79 -3.74 -4.15
CA GLN A 19 -5.03 -3.86 -5.40
C GLN A 19 -3.72 -3.07 -5.39
N LEU A 20 -3.72 -1.86 -4.81
CA LEU A 20 -2.51 -1.05 -4.65
C LEU A 20 -1.51 -1.73 -3.70
N MET A 21 -2.00 -2.30 -2.59
CA MET A 21 -1.16 -3.07 -1.67
C MET A 21 -0.57 -4.31 -2.35
N GLY A 22 -1.38 -5.10 -3.06
CA GLY A 22 -0.91 -6.27 -3.82
C GLY A 22 0.13 -5.90 -4.89
N SER A 23 -0.07 -4.78 -5.58
CA SER A 23 0.89 -4.26 -6.57
C SER A 23 2.21 -3.84 -5.93
N PHE A 24 2.15 -3.19 -4.77
CA PHE A 24 3.35 -2.82 -4.00
C PHE A 24 4.13 -4.05 -3.54
N ILE A 25 3.44 -5.05 -2.98
CA ILE A 25 4.05 -6.31 -2.53
C ILE A 25 4.74 -6.99 -3.71
N THR A 26 4.08 -7.06 -4.87
CA THR A 26 4.65 -7.65 -6.09
C THR A 26 5.92 -6.91 -6.53
N LEU A 27 5.91 -5.57 -6.52
CA LEU A 27 7.08 -4.75 -6.83
C LEU A 27 8.24 -5.02 -5.85
N LEU A 28 7.93 -5.09 -4.56
CA LEU A 28 8.90 -5.34 -3.50
C LEU A 28 9.54 -6.72 -3.65
N PHE A 29 8.75 -7.76 -3.89
CA PHE A 29 9.28 -9.12 -4.14
C PHE A 29 10.11 -9.17 -5.42
N ALA A 30 9.65 -8.56 -6.51
CA ALA A 30 10.41 -8.49 -7.76
C ALA A 30 11.78 -7.82 -7.54
N PHE A 31 11.81 -6.73 -6.77
CA PHE A 31 13.06 -6.06 -6.43
C PHE A 31 13.97 -6.93 -5.54
N LEU A 32 13.44 -7.59 -4.51
CA LEU A 32 14.23 -8.50 -3.66
C LEU A 32 14.84 -9.67 -4.45
N VAL A 33 14.05 -10.30 -5.33
CA VAL A 33 14.53 -11.40 -6.18
C VAL A 33 15.58 -10.89 -7.17
N ALA A 34 15.34 -9.76 -7.83
CA ALA A 34 16.32 -9.16 -8.74
C ALA A 34 17.61 -8.76 -8.02
N SER A 35 17.49 -8.21 -6.80
CA SER A 35 18.62 -7.91 -5.93
C SER A 35 19.44 -9.16 -5.65
N TYR A 36 18.79 -10.26 -5.29
CA TYR A 36 19.47 -11.52 -5.03
C TYR A 36 20.12 -12.13 -6.29
N LEU A 37 19.60 -11.88 -7.51
CA LEU A 37 20.12 -12.52 -8.72
C LEU A 37 21.18 -11.71 -9.46
N VAL A 38 21.13 -10.38 -9.39
CA VAL A 38 21.88 -9.50 -10.31
C VAL A 38 22.66 -8.40 -9.59
N SER A 39 22.59 -8.28 -8.26
CA SER A 39 23.22 -7.15 -7.54
C SER A 39 24.74 -7.04 -7.73
N ASP A 40 25.43 -8.17 -7.90
CA ASP A 40 26.87 -8.30 -8.13
C ASP A 40 27.29 -7.94 -9.57
N LYS A 41 26.41 -8.20 -10.55
CA LYS A 41 26.66 -7.97 -11.97
C LYS A 41 26.32 -6.56 -12.44
N LEU A 42 25.64 -5.77 -11.61
CA LEU A 42 25.23 -4.42 -11.99
C LEU A 42 26.38 -3.41 -11.87
N ASP A 43 26.64 -2.70 -12.97
CA ASP A 43 27.49 -1.52 -12.98
C ASP A 43 26.94 -0.40 -12.09
N ARG A 44 27.83 0.41 -11.52
CA ARG A 44 27.46 1.51 -10.60
C ARG A 44 26.42 2.47 -11.18
N ARG A 45 26.48 2.76 -12.49
CA ARG A 45 25.51 3.62 -13.18
C ARG A 45 24.12 2.96 -13.26
N MET A 46 24.07 1.66 -13.58
CA MET A 46 22.82 0.91 -13.64
C MET A 46 22.19 0.74 -12.26
N THR A 47 23.00 0.55 -11.21
CA THR A 47 22.52 0.50 -9.83
C THR A 47 21.77 1.77 -9.44
N ILE A 48 22.33 2.94 -9.77
CA ILE A 48 21.67 4.22 -9.48
C ILE A 48 20.32 4.28 -10.20
N VAL A 49 20.27 3.96 -11.49
CA VAL A 49 19.04 3.98 -12.28
C VAL A 49 17.98 3.04 -11.69
N VAL A 50 18.35 1.81 -11.36
CA VAL A 50 17.43 0.80 -10.81
C VAL A 50 16.89 1.23 -9.45
N ILE A 51 17.75 1.72 -8.54
CA ILE A 51 17.30 2.20 -7.23
C ILE A 51 16.39 3.42 -7.38
N THR A 52 16.70 4.35 -8.29
CA THR A 52 15.85 5.53 -8.53
C THR A 52 14.48 5.14 -9.07
N LEU A 53 14.42 4.25 -10.06
CA LEU A 53 13.16 3.78 -10.63
C LEU A 53 12.32 3.01 -9.61
N TYR A 54 12.96 2.10 -8.87
CA TYR A 54 12.31 1.37 -7.78
C TYR A 54 11.76 2.31 -6.72
N SER A 55 12.58 3.27 -6.25
CA SER A 55 12.17 4.24 -5.22
C SER A 55 11.02 5.13 -5.70
N PHE A 56 11.06 5.58 -6.96
CA PHE A 56 9.97 6.36 -7.53
C PHE A 56 8.67 5.57 -7.58
N MET A 57 8.72 4.30 -8.02
CA MET A 57 7.53 3.44 -8.08
C MET A 57 7.01 3.05 -6.70
N ALA A 58 7.89 2.66 -5.78
CA ALA A 58 7.53 2.33 -4.41
C ALA A 58 6.88 3.53 -3.71
N PHE A 59 7.49 4.72 -3.83
CA PHE A 59 6.93 5.95 -3.26
C PHE A 59 5.57 6.29 -3.87
N ARG A 60 5.40 6.14 -5.19
CA ARG A 60 4.11 6.35 -5.85
C ARG A 60 3.03 5.44 -5.28
N TYR A 61 3.30 4.15 -5.11
CA TYR A 61 2.33 3.21 -4.55
C TYR A 61 1.97 3.55 -3.10
N VAL A 62 2.95 3.90 -2.28
CA VAL A 62 2.71 4.30 -0.88
C VAL A 62 1.83 5.55 -0.81
N MET A 63 2.12 6.57 -1.62
CA MET A 63 1.31 7.80 -1.64
C MET A 63 -0.11 7.56 -2.15
N LEU A 64 -0.26 6.74 -3.20
CA LEU A 64 -1.59 6.37 -3.71
C LEU A 64 -2.39 5.58 -2.68
N TYR A 65 -1.76 4.59 -2.03
CA TYR A 65 -2.39 3.81 -0.97
C TYR A 65 -2.83 4.69 0.19
N TYR A 66 -1.97 5.61 0.64
CA TYR A 66 -2.29 6.53 1.74
C TYR A 66 -3.51 7.41 1.42
N ASN A 67 -3.57 7.98 0.23
CA ASN A 67 -4.71 8.82 -0.19
C ASN A 67 -6.01 8.00 -0.28
N VAL A 68 -5.98 6.88 -1.00
CA VAL A 68 -7.16 6.00 -1.18
C VAL A 68 -7.64 5.47 0.17
N SER A 69 -6.73 5.05 1.04
CA SER A 69 -7.06 4.57 2.38
C SER A 69 -7.62 5.67 3.30
N GLY A 70 -7.19 6.92 3.11
CA GLY A 70 -7.78 8.08 3.79
C GLY A 70 -9.25 8.31 3.36
N ASP A 71 -9.52 8.16 2.06
CA ASP A 71 -10.89 8.25 1.52
C ASP A 71 -11.77 7.11 2.05
N VAL A 72 -11.25 5.88 2.12
CA VAL A 72 -11.95 4.72 2.72
C VAL A 72 -12.29 4.98 4.18
N ALA A 73 -11.35 5.48 4.98
CA ALA A 73 -11.59 5.77 6.40
C ALA A 73 -12.68 6.85 6.57
N THR A 74 -12.63 7.90 5.75
CA THR A 74 -13.64 8.97 5.78
C THR A 74 -15.03 8.45 5.39
N LEU A 75 -15.11 7.62 4.35
CA LEU A 75 -16.38 7.01 3.92
C LEU A 75 -16.90 6.01 4.96
N ALA A 76 -16.02 5.27 5.62
CA ALA A 76 -16.37 4.38 6.72
C ALA A 76 -17.03 5.16 7.86
N ASP A 77 -16.45 6.29 8.27
CA ASP A 77 -17.02 7.15 9.32
C ASP A 77 -18.40 7.67 8.94
N VAL A 78 -18.60 8.09 7.69
CA VAL A 78 -19.91 8.55 7.19
C VAL A 78 -20.94 7.41 7.20
N LEU A 79 -20.56 6.20 6.80
CA LEU A 79 -21.44 5.03 6.82
C LEU A 79 -21.81 4.61 8.25
N MET A 80 -20.85 4.66 9.17
CA MET A 80 -21.08 4.36 10.59
C MET A 80 -22.05 5.37 11.23
N GLN A 81 -21.93 6.66 10.90
CA GLN A 81 -22.87 7.68 11.36
C GLN A 81 -24.29 7.42 10.83
N ARG A 82 -24.43 7.15 9.52
CA ARG A 82 -25.74 6.89 8.91
C ARG A 82 -26.39 5.61 9.41
N ARG A 83 -25.60 4.57 9.71
CA ARG A 83 -26.10 3.32 10.30
C ARG A 83 -26.86 3.53 11.61
N ILE A 84 -26.50 4.54 12.39
CA ILE A 84 -27.08 4.82 13.71
C ILE A 84 -28.32 5.73 13.59
N GLU A 85 -28.60 6.29 12.40
CA GLU A 85 -29.76 7.16 12.18
C GLU A 85 -31.08 6.38 12.21
N PRO A 86 -32.12 6.93 12.86
CA PRO A 86 -33.43 6.29 12.92
C PRO A 86 -34.05 6.19 11.52
N GLY A 87 -34.29 4.95 11.07
CA GLY A 87 -34.82 4.64 9.74
C GLY A 87 -33.77 4.24 8.70
N SER A 88 -32.49 4.12 9.08
CA SER A 88 -31.43 3.67 8.17
C SER A 88 -31.63 2.23 7.71
N SER A 89 -31.37 1.98 6.42
CA SER A 89 -31.38 0.63 5.84
C SER A 89 -30.03 -0.10 6.03
N LEU A 90 -29.04 0.54 6.67
CA LEU A 90 -27.66 0.06 6.80
C LEU A 90 -27.42 -0.85 8.02
N GLY A 91 -28.46 -1.35 8.69
CA GLY A 91 -28.31 -2.21 9.88
C GLY A 91 -27.54 -3.52 9.62
N TRP A 92 -27.52 -3.99 8.37
CA TRP A 92 -26.76 -5.17 7.91
C TRP A 92 -25.28 -4.89 7.66
N LEU A 93 -24.88 -3.62 7.58
CA LEU A 93 -23.50 -3.23 7.27
C LEU A 93 -22.66 -3.27 8.55
N GLU A 94 -21.63 -4.11 8.56
CA GLU A 94 -20.65 -4.20 9.64
C GLU A 94 -19.35 -3.53 9.20
N ILE A 95 -19.11 -2.34 9.72
CA ILE A 95 -17.84 -1.63 9.56
C ILE A 95 -17.10 -1.74 10.89
N GLN A 96 -15.87 -2.25 10.86
CA GLN A 96 -15.03 -2.29 12.05
C GLN A 96 -14.48 -0.91 12.40
N ASP A 97 -14.51 -0.59 13.68
CA ASP A 97 -13.81 0.58 14.21
C ASP A 97 -12.29 0.45 14.02
N GLY A 98 -11.61 1.58 13.86
CA GLY A 98 -10.15 1.64 13.81
C GLY A 98 -9.53 1.44 12.42
N ILE A 99 -10.31 1.54 11.34
CA ILE A 99 -9.81 1.52 9.95
C ILE A 99 -8.68 2.52 9.74
N SER A 100 -8.76 3.71 10.33
CA SER A 100 -7.70 4.73 10.27
C SER A 100 -6.37 4.25 10.86
N TRP A 101 -6.40 3.54 11.99
CA TRP A 101 -5.21 2.96 12.63
C TRP A 101 -4.61 1.82 11.79
N VAL A 102 -5.45 0.95 11.23
CA VAL A 102 -5.01 -0.12 10.34
C VAL A 102 -4.35 0.46 9.09
N ASN A 103 -4.94 1.52 8.51
CA ASN A 103 -4.41 2.20 7.34
C ASN A 103 -3.05 2.87 7.62
N ALA A 104 -2.91 3.53 8.77
CA ALA A 104 -1.65 4.11 9.21
C ALA A 104 -0.58 3.03 9.44
N GLY A 105 -0.93 1.93 10.12
CA GLY A 105 -0.04 0.80 10.35
C GLY A 105 0.42 0.14 9.05
N THR A 106 -0.49 -0.05 8.10
CA THR A 106 -0.19 -0.63 6.78
C THR A 106 0.72 0.27 5.96
N THR A 107 0.44 1.59 5.94
CA THR A 107 1.31 2.58 5.29
C THR A 107 2.72 2.54 5.90
N GLY A 108 2.82 2.47 7.23
CA GLY A 108 4.10 2.32 7.94
C GLY A 108 4.84 1.04 7.55
N ALA A 109 4.13 -0.09 7.45
CA ALA A 109 4.69 -1.37 7.01
C ALA A 109 5.21 -1.29 5.57
N MET A 110 4.53 -0.58 4.67
CA MET A 110 5.01 -0.37 3.30
C MET A 110 6.30 0.46 3.27
N PHE A 111 6.39 1.56 4.03
CA PHE A 111 7.63 2.31 4.17
C PHE A 111 8.77 1.47 4.73
N PHE A 112 8.49 0.67 5.75
CA PHE A 112 9.46 -0.25 6.33
C PHE A 112 9.92 -1.29 5.30
N GLY A 113 9.00 -1.91 4.56
CA GLY A 113 9.31 -2.86 3.50
C GLY A 113 10.18 -2.26 2.40
N PHE A 114 9.88 -1.03 1.97
CA PHE A 114 10.70 -0.28 1.03
C PHE A 114 12.13 -0.08 1.58
N ALA A 115 12.28 0.43 2.80
CA ALA A 115 13.59 0.66 3.41
C ALA A 115 14.38 -0.66 3.55
N ALA A 116 13.72 -1.71 4.05
CA ALA A 116 14.30 -3.04 4.21
C ALA A 116 14.80 -3.61 2.87
N SER A 117 14.05 -3.42 1.79
CA SER A 117 14.45 -3.91 0.46
C SER A 117 15.69 -3.21 -0.09
N ILE A 118 15.86 -1.90 0.18
CA ILE A 118 17.06 -1.17 -0.24
C ILE A 118 18.27 -1.64 0.57
N VAL A 119 18.10 -1.78 1.89
CA VAL A 119 19.15 -2.33 2.77
C VAL A 119 19.56 -3.72 2.30
N PHE A 120 18.58 -4.58 1.97
CA PHE A 120 18.82 -5.91 1.44
C PHE A 120 19.63 -5.88 0.13
N PHE A 121 19.31 -5.00 -0.82
CA PHE A 121 20.07 -4.87 -2.07
C PHE A 121 21.55 -4.53 -1.84
N PHE A 122 21.83 -3.60 -0.92
CA PHE A 122 23.22 -3.24 -0.61
C PHE A 122 23.94 -4.34 0.18
N TYR A 123 23.23 -5.03 1.08
CA TYR A 123 23.75 -6.19 1.81
C TYR A 123 24.15 -7.32 0.85
N THR A 124 23.28 -7.72 -0.09
CA THR A 124 23.58 -8.77 -1.07
C THR A 124 24.71 -8.38 -2.00
N ARG A 125 24.81 -7.10 -2.38
CA ARG A 125 25.89 -6.60 -3.21
C ARG A 125 27.24 -6.70 -2.50
N HIS A 126 27.33 -6.33 -1.23
CA HIS A 126 28.59 -6.34 -0.49
C HIS A 126 29.09 -7.75 -0.21
N HIS A 127 28.22 -8.66 0.25
CA HIS A 127 28.59 -10.05 0.56
C HIS A 127 28.98 -10.90 -0.66
N ARG A 128 28.60 -10.50 -1.87
CA ARG A 128 28.96 -11.23 -3.11
C ARG A 128 30.15 -10.64 -3.86
N SER A 129 30.62 -9.46 -3.45
CA SER A 129 31.82 -8.85 -4.03
C SER A 129 33.12 -9.31 -3.37
N GLU A 130 33.02 -10.10 -2.30
CA GLU A 130 34.12 -10.82 -1.64
C GLU A 130 34.26 -12.24 -2.24
#